data_AF-A0A8T6L6Q8-F1
#
_entry.id   AF-A0A8T6L6Q8-F1
#
_cell.length_a   1.000
_cell.length_b   1.000
_cell.length_c   1.000
_cell.angle_alpha   90.00
_cell.angle_beta   90.00
_cell.angle_gamma   90.00
#
_symmetry.space_group_name_H-M   'P 1'
#
loop_
_entity.id
_entity.type
_entity.pdbx_description
1 polymer ?
#
loop_
_entity_poly.entity_id
_entity_poly.type
_entity_poly.pdbx_seq_one_letter_code
_entity_poly.pdbx_strand_id
1 'polypeptide(L)'
;PNAGKSTLLARTSAAQPKIADYPFTTLKPSLGVVRVAADASFVMADVPGLIAGAAQGAGLGIQFLRHLSRTRILLHLIDAAPADGSDPVANAIAIEAEVAAYSRALAERPIWLVLTKIDLLDAVQLKNMLSAMGAAFAGRRLYAVSAFSGAGLEPLTGAVMAALSEWSALVASDPAVRAKEEALAQRILQDATSSALAERRSRSSEATEDDALEWIVKA
;
A
#
# COMPACT_ATOMS: atom_id res chain seq x y z
N PRO A 1 2.78 9.03 -6.82
CA PRO A 1 3.75 9.27 -5.71
C PRO A 1 3.23 10.12 -4.53
N ASN A 2 2.41 11.15 -4.76
CA ASN A 2 2.06 12.17 -3.75
C ASN A 2 0.61 12.12 -3.21
N ALA A 3 0.00 10.94 -3.15
CA ALA A 3 -1.38 10.76 -2.70
C ALA A 3 -1.61 11.06 -1.19
N GLY A 4 -0.58 11.50 -0.45
CA GLY A 4 -0.70 11.90 0.95
C GLY A 4 -0.64 10.76 1.98
N LYS A 5 0.05 9.64 1.67
CA LYS A 5 0.17 8.46 2.56
C LYS A 5 0.71 8.83 3.94
N SER A 6 1.88 9.47 3.98
CA SER A 6 2.55 9.85 5.23
C SER A 6 1.74 10.91 5.99
N THR A 7 1.07 11.83 5.29
CA THR A 7 0.18 12.82 5.89
C THR A 7 -1.05 12.18 6.53
N LEU A 8 -1.69 11.22 5.84
CA LEU A 8 -2.81 10.45 6.38
C LEU A 8 -2.39 9.67 7.63
N LEU A 9 -1.24 9.00 7.56
CA LEU A 9 -0.67 8.24 8.67
C LEU A 9 -0.39 9.14 9.89
N ALA A 10 0.25 10.28 9.67
CA ALA A 10 0.54 11.23 10.74
C ALA A 10 -0.74 11.79 11.37
N ARG A 11 -1.79 12.05 10.56
CA ARG A 11 -3.05 12.61 11.04
C ARG A 11 -3.90 11.62 11.82
N THR A 12 -3.86 10.34 11.45
CA THR A 12 -4.69 9.28 12.06
C THR A 12 -4.00 8.56 13.21
N SER A 13 -2.67 8.68 13.33
CA SER A 13 -1.91 8.05 14.40
C SER A 13 -2.07 8.82 15.72
N ALA A 14 -2.41 8.11 16.81
CA ALA A 14 -2.57 8.66 18.15
C ALA A 14 -1.23 8.96 18.86
N ALA A 15 -0.14 8.41 18.33
CA ALA A 15 1.24 8.76 18.68
C ALA A 15 1.92 9.38 17.45
N GLN A 16 2.94 10.24 17.63
CA GLN A 16 3.79 10.62 16.50
C GLN A 16 4.25 9.34 15.79
N PRO A 17 4.12 9.24 14.45
CA PRO A 17 4.57 8.07 13.72
C PRO A 17 5.98 7.72 14.16
N LYS A 18 6.13 6.59 14.84
CA LYS A 18 7.45 6.16 15.25
C LYS A 18 8.10 5.62 13.99
N ILE A 19 9.23 6.21 13.61
CA ILE A 19 10.17 5.56 12.72
C ILE A 19 10.56 4.27 13.46
N ALA A 20 9.97 3.15 13.05
CA ALA A 20 10.26 1.90 13.72
C ALA A 20 11.68 1.49 13.32
N ASP A 21 12.59 1.58 14.29
CA ASP A 21 13.92 0.98 14.21
C ASP A 21 13.77 -0.54 14.39
N TYR A 22 13.08 -1.19 13.46
CA TYR A 22 13.33 -2.61 13.27
C TYR A 22 14.80 -2.71 12.85
N PRO A 23 15.69 -3.39 13.59
CA PRO A 23 17.12 -3.12 13.53
C PRO A 23 17.80 -3.54 12.21
N PHE A 24 17.03 -3.90 11.18
CA PHE A 24 17.47 -4.68 10.04
C PHE A 24 16.72 -4.36 8.73
N THR A 25 16.03 -3.22 8.62
CA THR A 25 15.42 -2.72 7.37
C THR A 25 16.29 -1.62 6.75
N THR A 26 16.57 -1.67 5.45
CA THR A 26 17.32 -0.64 4.69
C THR A 26 16.47 0.58 4.35
N LEU A 27 15.14 0.40 4.17
CA LEU A 27 14.15 1.47 4.10
C LEU A 27 13.27 1.38 5.36
N LYS A 28 13.21 2.44 6.16
CA LYS A 28 12.39 2.48 7.38
C LYS A 28 10.94 2.82 7.01
N PRO A 29 10.00 1.86 7.01
CA PRO A 29 8.60 2.20 6.76
C PRO A 29 8.08 3.12 7.87
N SER A 30 7.21 4.05 7.51
CA SER A 30 6.51 4.87 8.51
C SER A 30 5.38 4.04 9.10
N LEU A 31 5.38 3.82 10.41
CA LEU A 31 4.30 3.15 11.13
C LEU A 31 3.57 4.14 12.03
N GLY A 32 2.25 3.96 12.11
CA GLY A 32 1.37 4.72 12.99
C GLY A 32 0.42 3.78 13.71
N VAL A 33 0.19 4.06 15.00
CA VAL A 33 -0.83 3.35 15.78
C VAL A 33 -2.08 4.21 15.75
N VAL A 34 -3.11 3.72 15.05
CA VAL A 34 -4.39 4.40 14.94
C VAL A 34 -5.27 3.93 16.09
N ARG A 35 -5.66 4.86 16.97
CA ARG A 35 -6.58 4.59 18.08
C ARG A 35 -7.98 5.05 17.70
N VAL A 36 -8.94 4.14 17.69
CA VAL A 36 -10.36 4.41 17.38
C VAL A 36 -11.17 4.56 18.67
N ALA A 37 -10.85 3.78 19.70
CA ALA A 37 -11.44 3.89 21.04
C ALA A 37 -10.39 3.55 22.13
N ALA A 38 -10.76 3.59 23.41
CA ALA A 38 -9.85 3.35 24.53
C ALA A 38 -9.17 1.96 24.46
N ASP A 39 -9.90 0.96 24.01
CA ASP A 39 -9.52 -0.45 23.88
C ASP A 39 -9.42 -0.94 22.42
N ALA A 40 -9.67 -0.06 21.44
CA ALA A 40 -9.65 -0.38 20.02
C ALA A 40 -8.58 0.40 19.27
N SER A 41 -7.54 -0.30 18.81
CA SER A 41 -6.45 0.27 18.00
C SER A 41 -5.90 -0.72 17.00
N PHE A 42 -5.30 -0.19 15.92
CA PHE A 42 -4.61 -1.00 14.92
C PHE A 42 -3.33 -0.30 14.44
N VAL A 43 -2.45 -1.09 13.84
CA VAL A 43 -1.21 -0.58 13.23
C VAL A 43 -1.46 -0.33 11.75
N MET A 44 -1.16 0.87 11.30
CA MET A 44 -1.09 1.23 9.88
C MET A 44 0.37 1.46 9.51
N ALA A 45 0.79 0.92 8.38
CA ALA A 45 2.13 1.11 7.85
C ALA A 45 2.03 1.70 6.45
N ASP A 46 2.86 2.70 6.19
CA ASP A 46 3.10 3.15 4.83
C ASP A 46 3.94 2.10 4.11
N VAL A 47 3.47 1.63 2.95
CA VAL A 47 4.22 0.72 2.09
C VAL A 47 5.06 1.63 1.18
N PRO A 48 6.35 1.86 1.50
CA PRO A 48 7.19 2.73 0.68
C PRO A 48 7.27 2.10 -0.69
N GLY A 49 7.14 2.95 -1.72
CA GLY A 49 6.90 2.59 -3.11
C GLY A 49 7.40 1.20 -3.48
N LEU A 50 6.45 0.28 -3.72
CA LEU A 50 6.70 -1.06 -4.22
C LEU A 50 7.58 -1.05 -5.50
N ILE A 51 7.72 0.10 -6.17
CA ILE A 51 8.42 0.25 -7.47
C ILE A 51 9.49 1.35 -7.48
N ALA A 52 9.28 2.53 -6.88
CA ALA A 52 10.25 3.64 -7.01
C ALA A 52 11.63 3.35 -6.34
N GLY A 53 11.65 2.58 -5.25
CA GLY A 53 12.88 2.12 -4.60
C GLY A 53 13.37 0.74 -5.05
N ALA A 54 12.52 -0.02 -5.75
CA ALA A 54 12.88 -1.32 -6.32
C ALA A 54 13.82 -1.15 -7.53
N ALA A 55 13.67 -0.07 -8.32
CA ALA A 55 14.61 0.29 -9.39
C ALA A 55 15.98 0.77 -8.87
N GLN A 56 16.01 1.47 -7.72
CA GLN A 56 17.20 2.17 -7.20
C GLN A 56 18.04 1.36 -6.19
N GLY A 57 17.91 0.03 -6.16
CA GLY A 57 18.77 -0.84 -5.35
C GLY A 57 18.44 -0.89 -3.86
N ALA A 58 17.38 -0.21 -3.41
CA ALA A 58 16.94 -0.27 -2.02
C ALA A 58 16.09 -1.53 -1.82
N GLY A 59 16.75 -2.70 -1.81
CA GLY A 59 16.08 -3.96 -1.51
C GLY A 59 15.25 -3.81 -0.24
N LEU A 60 13.93 -3.79 -0.37
CA LEU A 60 12.97 -3.62 0.75
C LEU A 60 13.21 -4.65 1.87
N GLY A 61 13.93 -5.73 1.55
CA GLY A 61 14.40 -6.75 2.48
C GLY A 61 13.31 -7.77 2.73
N ILE A 62 13.68 -9.05 2.80
CA ILE A 62 12.76 -10.19 3.08
C ILE A 62 11.91 -9.94 4.33
N GLN A 63 12.40 -9.13 5.27
CA GLN A 63 11.68 -8.76 6.48
C GLN A 63 10.55 -7.76 6.24
N PHE A 64 10.68 -6.74 5.37
CA PHE A 64 9.55 -5.87 5.00
C PHE A 64 8.44 -6.70 4.33
N LEU A 65 8.84 -7.67 3.49
CA LEU A 65 7.93 -8.60 2.83
C LEU A 65 7.15 -9.47 3.83
N ARG A 66 7.81 -9.88 4.92
CA ARG A 66 7.16 -10.57 6.05
C ARG A 66 6.18 -9.66 6.81
N HIS A 67 6.40 -8.35 6.83
CA HIS A 67 5.42 -7.41 7.41
C HIS A 67 4.24 -7.23 6.46
N LEU A 68 4.51 -7.11 5.16
CA LEU A 68 3.47 -7.00 4.13
C LEU A 68 2.57 -8.25 4.09
N SER A 69 3.11 -9.45 4.30
CA SER A 69 2.31 -10.68 4.37
C SER A 69 1.36 -10.73 5.59
N ARG A 70 1.64 -9.95 6.64
CA ARG A 70 0.77 -9.80 7.81
C ARG A 70 -0.31 -8.74 7.63
N THR A 71 -0.22 -7.90 6.61
CA THR A 71 -1.24 -6.91 6.29
C THR A 71 -2.55 -7.60 5.94
N ARG A 72 -3.65 -7.17 6.57
CA ARG A 72 -4.98 -7.76 6.36
C ARG A 72 -5.83 -6.99 5.35
N ILE A 73 -5.65 -5.68 5.29
CA ILE A 73 -6.38 -4.77 4.41
C ILE A 73 -5.37 -3.84 3.77
N LEU A 74 -5.49 -3.62 2.46
CA LEU A 74 -4.72 -2.63 1.73
C LEU A 74 -5.57 -1.38 1.52
N LEU A 75 -5.03 -0.22 1.88
CA LEU A 75 -5.64 1.07 1.58
C LEU A 75 -4.94 1.67 0.36
N HIS A 76 -5.66 1.72 -0.75
CA HIS A 76 -5.19 2.31 -1.98
C HIS A 76 -5.57 3.79 -2.00
N LEU A 77 -4.60 4.64 -1.64
CA LEU A 77 -4.76 6.09 -1.63
C LEU A 77 -4.60 6.67 -3.04
N ILE A 78 -5.60 7.45 -3.46
CA ILE A 78 -5.72 8.06 -4.78
C ILE A 78 -5.88 9.55 -4.59
N ASP A 79 -4.99 10.32 -5.22
CA ASP A 79 -5.05 11.78 -5.18
C ASP A 79 -6.22 12.28 -6.04
N ALA A 80 -7.17 12.98 -5.44
CA ALA A 80 -8.36 13.47 -6.15
C ALA A 80 -8.09 14.66 -7.06
N ALA A 81 -7.01 15.40 -6.80
CA ALA A 81 -6.60 16.55 -7.61
C ALA A 81 -5.07 16.52 -7.80
N PRO A 82 -4.56 15.61 -8.66
CA PRO A 82 -3.14 15.50 -8.92
C PRO A 82 -2.56 16.81 -9.48
N ALA A 83 -1.46 17.28 -8.90
CA ALA A 83 -0.83 18.55 -9.30
C ALA A 83 -0.26 18.53 -10.72
N ASP A 84 0.00 17.34 -11.26
CA ASP A 84 0.44 17.10 -12.64
C ASP A 84 -0.72 16.99 -13.64
N GLY A 85 -1.97 17.10 -13.16
CA GLY A 85 -3.17 17.00 -14.00
C GLY A 85 -3.47 15.57 -14.48
N SER A 86 -2.80 14.55 -13.94
CA SER A 86 -3.07 13.15 -14.29
C SER A 86 -4.49 12.72 -13.87
N ASP A 87 -5.07 11.76 -14.59
CA ASP A 87 -6.40 11.23 -14.28
C ASP A 87 -6.34 10.30 -13.05
N PRO A 88 -7.07 10.60 -11.95
CA PRO A 88 -7.10 9.76 -10.76
C PRO A 88 -7.54 8.31 -11.02
N VAL A 89 -8.46 8.09 -11.97
CA VAL A 89 -8.94 6.73 -12.30
C VAL A 89 -7.85 5.94 -13.01
N ALA A 90 -7.23 6.51 -14.04
CA ALA A 90 -6.10 5.88 -14.73
C ALA A 90 -4.93 5.59 -13.78
N ASN A 91 -4.59 6.53 -12.89
CA ASN A 91 -3.57 6.35 -11.88
C ASN A 91 -3.90 5.17 -10.95
N ALA A 92 -5.15 5.05 -10.51
CA ALA A 92 -5.59 3.94 -9.68
C ALA A 92 -5.46 2.59 -10.42
N ILE A 93 -5.87 2.52 -11.69
CA ILE A 93 -5.72 1.29 -12.49
C ILE A 93 -4.24 0.90 -12.61
N ALA A 94 -3.35 1.87 -12.86
CA ALA A 94 -1.91 1.63 -12.96
C ALA A 94 -1.35 1.03 -11.66
N ILE A 95 -1.67 1.61 -10.50
CA ILE A 95 -1.19 1.10 -9.20
C ILE A 95 -1.71 -0.33 -8.92
N GLU A 96 -2.91 -0.69 -9.39
CA GLU A 96 -3.41 -2.07 -9.20
C GLU A 96 -2.71 -3.09 -10.09
N ALA A 97 -2.41 -2.71 -11.33
CA ALA A 97 -1.57 -3.52 -12.20
C ALA A 97 -0.17 -3.70 -11.60
N GLU A 98 0.38 -2.65 -11.02
CA GLU A 98 1.65 -2.67 -10.29
C GLU A 98 1.65 -3.64 -9.11
N VAL A 99 0.63 -3.58 -8.25
CA VAL A 99 0.48 -4.50 -7.10
C VAL A 99 0.36 -5.94 -7.58
N ALA A 100 -0.42 -6.20 -8.63
CA ALA A 100 -0.61 -7.54 -9.20
C ALA A 100 0.66 -8.08 -9.88
N ALA A 101 1.44 -7.23 -10.53
CA ALA A 101 2.74 -7.58 -11.10
C ALA A 101 3.76 -7.91 -10.00
N TYR A 102 3.69 -7.20 -8.87
CA TYR A 102 4.57 -7.42 -7.73
C TYR A 102 4.28 -8.73 -7.00
N SER A 103 3.00 -8.95 -6.64
CA SER A 103 2.53 -10.19 -6.01
C SER A 103 1.04 -10.39 -6.31
N ARG A 104 0.73 -11.45 -7.05
CA ARG A 104 -0.65 -11.84 -7.31
C ARG A 104 -1.37 -12.23 -6.01
N ALA A 105 -0.65 -12.86 -5.08
CA ALA A 105 -1.20 -13.20 -3.78
C ALA A 105 -1.53 -11.94 -2.94
N LEU A 106 -0.74 -10.85 -3.06
CA LEU A 106 -1.03 -9.61 -2.36
C LEU A 106 -2.31 -8.95 -2.90
N ALA A 107 -2.55 -9.04 -4.20
CA ALA A 107 -3.75 -8.54 -4.84
C ALA A 107 -5.04 -9.28 -4.41
N GLU A 108 -4.93 -10.45 -3.79
CA GLU A 108 -6.08 -11.17 -3.19
C GLU A 108 -6.54 -10.56 -1.86
N ARG A 109 -5.72 -9.69 -1.24
CA ARG A 109 -6.13 -8.98 -0.01
C ARG A 109 -7.30 -8.03 -0.32
N PRO A 110 -8.20 -7.79 0.64
CA PRO A 110 -9.17 -6.71 0.51
C PRO A 110 -8.47 -5.36 0.26
N ILE A 111 -8.71 -4.76 -0.90
CA ILE A 111 -8.18 -3.44 -1.27
C ILE A 111 -9.31 -2.40 -1.23
N TRP A 112 -9.22 -1.46 -0.30
CA TRP A 112 -10.17 -0.36 -0.18
C TRP A 112 -9.61 0.87 -0.86
N LEU A 113 -10.44 1.56 -1.63
CA LEU A 113 -10.08 2.78 -2.32
C LEU A 113 -10.28 3.96 -1.39
N VAL A 114 -9.28 4.82 -1.31
CA VAL A 114 -9.29 6.01 -0.46
C VAL A 114 -8.95 7.21 -1.33
N LEU A 115 -9.97 7.94 -1.75
CA LEU A 115 -9.82 9.20 -2.47
C LEU A 115 -9.39 10.29 -1.47
N THR A 116 -8.18 10.83 -1.64
CA THR A 116 -7.56 11.81 -0.73
C THR A 116 -7.59 13.22 -1.31
N LYS A 117 -7.37 14.23 -0.45
CA LYS A 117 -7.36 15.66 -0.81
C LYS A 117 -8.69 16.17 -1.37
N ILE A 118 -9.81 15.64 -0.84
CA ILE A 118 -11.15 16.05 -1.28
C ILE A 118 -11.47 17.52 -0.96
N ASP A 119 -10.69 18.14 -0.07
CA ASP A 119 -10.75 19.57 0.23
C ASP A 119 -10.37 20.47 -0.96
N LEU A 120 -9.75 19.90 -2.00
CA LEU A 120 -9.41 20.60 -3.24
C LEU A 120 -10.52 20.55 -4.29
N LEU A 121 -11.61 19.82 -4.04
CA LEU A 121 -12.73 19.67 -4.97
C LEU A 121 -13.98 20.35 -4.42
N ASP A 122 -14.74 20.98 -5.30
CA ASP A 122 -16.10 21.39 -4.97
C ASP A 122 -17.06 20.18 -4.90
N ALA A 123 -18.29 20.42 -4.44
CA ALA A 123 -19.28 19.35 -4.26
C ALA A 123 -19.66 18.63 -5.57
N VAL A 124 -19.66 19.32 -6.71
CA VAL A 124 -20.00 18.76 -8.01
C VAL A 124 -18.85 17.90 -8.52
N GLN A 125 -17.63 18.42 -8.43
CA GLN A 125 -16.41 17.73 -8.80
C GLN A 125 -16.22 16.46 -7.96
N LEU A 126 -16.40 16.54 -6.63
CA LEU A 126 -16.31 15.38 -5.75
C LEU A 126 -17.36 14.32 -6.11
N LYS A 127 -18.62 14.72 -6.36
CA LYS A 127 -19.68 13.79 -6.77
C LYS A 127 -19.35 13.08 -8.08
N ASN A 128 -18.85 13.82 -9.07
CA ASN A 128 -18.45 13.26 -10.36
C ASN A 128 -17.27 12.28 -10.19
N MET A 129 -16.27 12.65 -9.39
CA MET A 129 -15.12 11.80 -9.10
C MET A 129 -15.54 10.49 -8.39
N LEU A 130 -16.41 10.58 -7.38
CA LEU A 130 -16.95 9.40 -6.70
C LEU A 130 -17.73 8.49 -7.65
N SER A 131 -18.51 9.08 -8.57
CA SER A 131 -19.23 8.32 -9.59
C SER A 131 -18.28 7.61 -10.56
N ALA A 132 -17.24 8.29 -11.04
CA ALA A 132 -16.24 7.72 -11.94
C ALA A 132 -15.47 6.58 -11.28
N MET A 133 -15.01 6.80 -10.04
CA MET A 133 -14.35 5.78 -9.22
C MET A 133 -15.26 4.58 -8.95
N GLY A 134 -16.54 4.80 -8.61
CA GLY A 134 -17.51 3.74 -8.37
C GLY A 134 -17.81 2.92 -9.63
N ALA A 135 -17.81 3.55 -10.81
CA ALA A 135 -17.99 2.86 -12.09
C ALA A 135 -16.77 2.03 -12.47
N ALA A 136 -15.56 2.57 -12.32
CA ALA A 136 -14.31 1.89 -12.66
C ALA A 136 -14.01 0.71 -11.71
N PHE A 137 -14.42 0.81 -10.45
CA PHE A 137 -14.12 -0.15 -9.39
C PHE A 137 -15.39 -0.68 -8.71
N ALA A 138 -16.35 -1.12 -9.52
CA ALA A 138 -17.65 -1.59 -9.04
C ALA A 138 -17.54 -2.65 -7.93
N GLY A 139 -18.34 -2.49 -6.87
CA GLY A 139 -18.37 -3.41 -5.72
C GLY A 139 -17.26 -3.22 -4.70
N ARG A 140 -16.33 -2.28 -4.91
CA ARG A 140 -15.25 -2.00 -3.95
C ARG A 140 -15.61 -0.89 -2.98
N ARG A 141 -15.09 -1.02 -1.75
CA ARG A 141 -15.26 0.01 -0.73
C ARG A 141 -14.47 1.25 -1.13
N LEU A 142 -15.16 2.38 -1.24
CA LEU A 142 -14.61 3.68 -1.60
C LEU A 142 -14.86 4.66 -0.45
N TYR A 143 -13.79 5.28 0.03
CA TYR A 143 -13.83 6.33 1.05
C TYR A 143 -13.26 7.62 0.46
N ALA A 144 -13.85 8.75 0.85
CA ALA A 144 -13.37 10.08 0.51
C ALA A 144 -12.86 10.75 1.79
N VAL A 145 -11.61 11.21 1.78
CA VAL A 145 -10.96 11.77 2.96
C VAL A 145 -10.14 13.02 2.66
N SER A 146 -10.02 13.87 3.67
CA SER A 146 -9.02 14.94 3.71
C SER A 146 -8.20 14.81 4.97
N ALA A 147 -6.89 14.61 4.81
CA ALA A 147 -5.97 14.65 5.95
C ALA A 147 -5.79 16.07 6.50
N PHE A 148 -6.06 17.10 5.68
CA PHE A 148 -5.97 18.51 6.07
C PHE A 148 -7.14 18.93 6.96
N SER A 149 -8.38 18.77 6.47
CA SER A 149 -9.58 19.15 7.25
C SER A 149 -10.00 18.09 8.27
N GLY A 150 -9.58 16.84 8.09
CA GLY A 150 -10.02 15.69 8.89
C GLY A 150 -11.30 15.04 8.39
N ALA A 151 -11.91 15.57 7.33
CA ALA A 151 -13.14 15.02 6.75
C ALA A 151 -12.94 13.54 6.35
N GLY A 152 -13.92 12.69 6.70
CA GLY A 152 -13.96 11.28 6.32
C GLY A 152 -12.97 10.35 7.06
N LEU A 153 -12.07 10.87 7.90
CA LEU A 153 -11.07 10.06 8.59
C LEU A 153 -11.69 9.11 9.63
N GLU A 154 -12.60 9.60 10.47
CA GLU A 154 -13.25 8.79 11.50
C GLU A 154 -14.09 7.65 10.90
N PRO A 155 -14.95 7.88 9.89
CA PRO A 155 -15.62 6.78 9.19
C PRO A 155 -14.65 5.75 8.58
N LEU A 156 -13.53 6.21 8.00
CA LEU A 156 -12.51 5.31 7.43
C LEU A 156 -11.86 4.45 8.52
N THR A 157 -11.34 5.06 9.58
CA THR A 157 -10.62 4.33 10.64
C THR A 157 -11.56 3.42 11.44
N GLY A 158 -12.79 3.86 11.70
CA GLY A 158 -13.84 3.04 12.31
C GLY A 158 -14.19 1.81 11.48
N ALA A 159 -14.36 1.98 10.15
CA ALA A 159 -14.61 0.86 9.26
C ALA A 159 -13.45 -0.13 9.21
N VAL A 160 -12.20 0.36 9.15
CA VAL A 160 -11.00 -0.50 9.19
C VAL A 160 -10.97 -1.31 10.49
N MET A 161 -11.18 -0.68 11.64
CA MET A 161 -11.19 -1.36 12.94
C MET A 161 -12.28 -2.43 13.02
N ALA A 162 -13.49 -2.13 12.55
CA ALA A 162 -14.59 -3.10 12.50
C ALA A 162 -14.23 -4.32 11.64
N ALA A 163 -13.68 -4.09 10.44
CA ALA A 163 -13.28 -5.19 9.54
C ALA A 163 -12.14 -6.04 10.11
N LEU A 164 -11.16 -5.42 10.79
CA LEU A 164 -10.09 -6.15 11.46
C LEU A 164 -10.60 -6.98 12.64
N SER A 165 -11.57 -6.45 13.39
CA SER A 165 -12.19 -7.16 14.52
C SER A 165 -12.97 -8.38 14.07
N GLU A 166 -13.81 -8.20 13.03
CA GLU A 166 -14.56 -9.28 12.39
C GLU A 166 -13.62 -10.37 11.84
N TRP A 167 -12.56 -9.96 11.14
CA TRP A 167 -11.54 -10.87 10.64
C TRP A 167 -10.87 -11.67 11.77
N SER A 168 -10.49 -10.99 12.85
CA SER A 168 -9.86 -11.64 14.00
C SER A 168 -10.79 -12.67 14.66
N ALA A 169 -12.08 -12.36 14.78
CA ALA A 169 -13.07 -13.28 15.31
C ALA A 169 -13.21 -14.53 14.42
N LEU A 170 -13.29 -14.35 13.11
CA LEU A 170 -13.40 -15.46 12.14
C LEU A 170 -12.19 -16.40 12.18
N VAL A 171 -10.97 -15.85 12.20
CA VAL A 171 -9.72 -16.64 12.28
C VAL A 171 -9.60 -17.38 13.62
N ALA A 172 -10.15 -16.80 14.70
CA ALA A 172 -10.17 -17.44 16.00
C ALA A 172 -11.16 -18.62 16.04
N SER A 173 -12.34 -18.47 15.43
CA SER A 173 -13.41 -19.46 15.49
C SER A 173 -13.29 -20.59 14.45
N ASP A 174 -12.69 -20.33 13.29
CA ASP A 174 -12.67 -21.28 12.17
C ASP A 174 -11.23 -21.68 11.76
N PRO A 175 -10.82 -22.94 12.02
CA PRO A 175 -9.51 -23.47 11.60
C PRO A 175 -9.28 -23.44 10.08
N ALA A 176 -10.33 -23.59 9.27
CA ALA A 176 -10.20 -23.55 7.81
C ALA A 176 -9.90 -22.13 7.31
N VAL A 177 -10.51 -21.11 7.93
CA VAL A 177 -10.19 -19.70 7.65
C VAL A 177 -8.74 -19.38 8.04
N ARG A 178 -8.30 -19.86 9.21
CA ARG A 178 -6.90 -19.71 9.65
C ARG A 178 -5.91 -20.34 8.67
N ALA A 179 -6.17 -21.58 8.23
CA ALA A 179 -5.30 -22.27 7.28
C ALA A 179 -5.23 -21.54 5.93
N LYS A 180 -6.37 -21.02 5.42
CA LYS A 180 -6.40 -20.20 4.20
C LYS A 180 -5.57 -18.93 4.35
N GLU A 181 -5.68 -18.27 5.49
CA GLU A 181 -4.94 -17.04 5.79
C GLU A 181 -3.42 -17.29 5.87
N GLU A 182 -3.01 -18.39 6.51
CA GLU A 182 -1.60 -18.80 6.57
C GLU A 182 -1.05 -19.14 5.18
N ALA A 183 -1.83 -19.87 4.37
CA ALA A 183 -1.47 -20.19 2.99
C ALA A 183 -1.32 -18.92 2.13
N LEU A 184 -2.22 -17.95 2.28
CA LEU A 184 -2.12 -16.67 1.58
C LEU A 184 -0.87 -15.90 2.00
N ALA A 185 -0.59 -15.81 3.31
CA ALA A 185 0.60 -15.14 3.82
C ALA A 185 1.90 -15.79 3.31
N GLN A 186 1.93 -17.13 3.19
CA GLN A 186 3.07 -17.86 2.61
C GLN A 186 3.26 -17.54 1.12
N ARG A 187 2.17 -17.50 0.34
CA ARG A 187 2.21 -17.14 -1.09
C ARG A 187 2.70 -15.71 -1.30
N ILE A 188 2.23 -14.74 -0.49
CA ILE A 188 2.71 -13.36 -0.54
C ILE A 188 4.23 -13.30 -0.31
N LEU A 189 4.73 -14.06 0.67
CA LEU A 189 6.16 -14.10 0.95
C LEU A 189 6.97 -14.74 -0.19
N GLN A 190 6.44 -15.80 -0.82
CA GLN A 190 7.05 -16.47 -1.96
C GLN A 190 7.13 -15.54 -3.17
N ASP A 191 6.01 -14.93 -3.57
CA ASP A 191 5.94 -13.96 -4.67
C ASP A 191 6.98 -12.85 -4.46
N ALA A 192 6.96 -12.24 -3.28
CA ALA A 192 7.85 -11.13 -2.96
C ALA A 192 9.34 -11.52 -2.96
N THR A 193 9.66 -12.76 -2.56
CA THR A 193 11.03 -13.28 -2.63
C THR A 193 11.45 -13.56 -4.07
N SER A 194 10.54 -14.10 -4.90
CA SER A 194 10.81 -14.34 -6.32
C SER A 194 11.02 -13.05 -7.12
N SER A 195 10.20 -12.03 -6.86
CA SER A 195 10.33 -10.71 -7.50
C SER A 195 11.66 -10.06 -7.15
N ALA A 196 12.06 -10.12 -5.87
CA ALA A 196 13.36 -9.61 -5.41
C ALA A 196 14.57 -10.37 -6.02
N LEU A 197 14.45 -11.68 -6.28
CA LEU A 197 15.50 -12.48 -6.93
C LEU A 197 15.57 -12.21 -8.44
N ALA A 198 14.44 -12.05 -9.11
CA ALA A 198 14.37 -11.72 -10.53
C ALA A 198 15.02 -10.37 -10.82
N GLU A 199 14.74 -9.35 -9.99
CA GLU A 199 15.38 -8.04 -10.08
C GLU A 199 16.91 -8.11 -9.90
N ARG A 200 17.41 -8.93 -8.97
CA ARG A 200 18.86 -9.14 -8.79
C ARG A 200 19.52 -9.77 -10.02
N ARG A 201 18.83 -10.71 -10.69
CA ARG A 201 19.32 -11.35 -11.92
C ARG A 201 19.35 -10.40 -13.10
N SER A 202 18.28 -9.62 -13.32
CA SER A 202 18.20 -8.60 -14.38
C SER A 202 19.33 -7.57 -14.26
N ARG A 203 19.64 -7.15 -13.03
CA ARG A 203 20.76 -6.25 -12.76
C ARG A 203 22.12 -6.86 -13.07
N SER A 204 22.31 -8.14 -12.75
CA SER A 204 23.59 -8.80 -13.01
C SER A 204 23.85 -8.97 -14.51
N SER A 205 22.81 -9.10 -15.34
CA SER A 205 22.94 -9.14 -16.79
C SER A 205 23.16 -7.76 -17.41
N GLU A 206 22.48 -6.72 -16.94
CA GLU A 206 22.66 -5.33 -17.43
C GLU A 206 24.06 -4.79 -17.08
N ALA A 207 24.57 -5.06 -15.87
CA ALA A 207 25.92 -4.66 -15.47
C ALA A 207 27.01 -5.32 -16.32
N THR A 208 26.82 -6.58 -16.75
CA THR A 208 27.77 -7.26 -17.65
C THR A 208 27.74 -6.76 -19.09
N GLU A 209 26.61 -6.19 -19.56
CA GLU A 209 26.54 -5.60 -20.91
C GLU A 209 27.16 -4.20 -20.96
N ASP A 210 26.95 -3.37 -19.93
CA ASP A 210 27.57 -2.03 -19.84
C ASP A 210 29.09 -2.10 -19.66
N ASP A 211 29.60 -3.03 -18.82
CA ASP A 211 31.05 -3.25 -18.66
C ASP A 211 31.70 -3.81 -19.94
N ALA A 212 30.96 -4.62 -20.73
CA ALA A 212 31.44 -5.14 -22.01
C ALA A 212 31.51 -4.05 -23.10
N LEU A 213 30.57 -3.10 -23.09
CA LEU A 213 30.57 -1.95 -24.02
C LEU A 213 31.65 -0.91 -23.64
N GLU A 214 31.92 -0.70 -22.36
CA GLU A 214 33.02 0.17 -21.91
C GLU A 214 34.41 -0.33 -22.33
N TRP A 215 34.61 -1.64 -22.41
CA TRP A 215 35.88 -2.23 -22.88
C TRP A 215 36.07 -2.06 -24.40
N ILE A 216 35.00 -2.16 -25.19
CA ILE A 216 35.08 -2.07 -26.66
C ILE A 216 35.32 -0.62 -27.13
N VAL A 217 34.88 0.39 -26.38
CA VAL A 217 35.06 1.81 -26.76
C VAL A 217 36.43 2.36 -26.33
N LYS A 218 37.15 1.67 -25.44
CA LYS A 218 38.48 2.09 -24.93
C LYS A 218 39.66 1.30 -25.52
N ALA A 219 39.44 0.40 -26.47
CA ALA A 219 40.46 -0.39 -27.18
C ALA A 219 40.64 0.10 -28.62
#